data_AF-A0A9N9KHG6-F1
#
_entry.id   AF-A0A9N9KHG6-F1
#
_cell.length_a   1.000
_cell.length_b   1.000
_cell.length_c   1.000
_cell.angle_alpha   90.00
_cell.angle_beta   90.00
_cell.angle_gamma   90.00
#
_symmetry.space_group_name_H-M   'P 1'
#
loop_
_entity.id
_entity.type
_entity.pdbx_description
1 polymer ?
#
loop_
_entity_poly.entity_id
_entity_poly.type
_entity_poly.pdbx_seq_one_letter_code
_entity_poly.pdbx_strand_id
1 'polypeptide(L)'
;SSQEYWFYTSECAQLASDTFNVPVVIFGADSNASLLFLPFGQKPGLRRKPVVLQWHESNHIVLIKFKPNKSAEVPSLNPQYISICNRLGFSTDWLTLFT
;
A
#
# COMPACT_ATOMS: atom_id res chain seq x y z
N SER A 1 1.78 25.22 19.13
CA SER A 1 2.12 24.90 17.74
C SER A 1 1.14 23.83 17.27
N SER A 2 0.33 24.14 16.26
CA SER A 2 -0.57 23.18 15.64
C SER A 2 0.26 22.07 15.02
N GLN A 3 0.28 20.89 15.65
CA GLN A 3 0.73 19.67 14.98
C GLN A 3 -0.28 19.43 13.86
N GLU A 4 0.07 19.85 12.65
CA GLU A 4 -0.62 19.41 11.45
C GLU A 4 -0.50 17.88 11.43
N TYR A 5 -1.61 17.20 11.74
CA TYR A 5 -1.70 15.75 11.69
C TYR A 5 -1.61 15.32 10.23
N TRP A 6 -0.41 15.32 9.68
CA TRP A 6 -0.17 14.78 8.36
C TRP A 6 -0.43 13.28 8.36
N PHE A 7 -0.84 12.77 7.20
CA PHE A 7 -1.16 11.37 6.92
C PHE A 7 0.08 10.45 6.98
N TYR A 8 1.01 10.68 7.91
CA TYR A 8 2.32 10.03 7.99
C TYR A 8 2.29 8.66 8.66
N THR A 9 1.20 8.31 9.36
CA THR A 9 1.12 7.02 10.05
C THR A 9 0.69 5.94 9.07
N SER A 10 1.35 4.77 9.18
CA SER A 10 0.98 3.54 8.46
C SER A 10 -0.51 3.21 8.58
N GLU A 11 -1.12 3.56 9.71
CA GLU A 11 -2.54 3.37 10.01
C GLU A 11 -3.47 4.04 8.99
N CYS A 12 -3.12 5.24 8.50
CA CYS A 12 -3.96 5.94 7.53
C CYS A 12 -4.05 5.19 6.19
N ALA A 13 -2.93 4.61 5.75
CA ALA A 13 -2.87 3.84 4.52
C ALA A 13 -3.65 2.51 4.64
N GLN A 14 -3.57 1.87 5.81
CA GLN A 14 -4.37 0.68 6.10
C GLN A 14 -5.86 0.99 6.14
N LEU A 15 -6.26 2.06 6.84
CA LEU A 15 -7.66 2.51 6.88
C LEU A 15 -8.21 2.83 5.48
N ALA A 16 -7.42 3.49 4.63
CA ALA A 16 -7.81 3.74 3.25
C ALA A 16 -7.95 2.43 2.46
N SER A 17 -7.00 1.50 2.63
CA SER A 17 -7.05 0.18 2.01
C SER A 17 -8.33 -0.55 2.38
N ASP A 18 -8.67 -0.62 3.67
CA ASP A 18 -9.88 -1.25 4.19
C ASP A 18 -11.17 -0.55 3.73
N THR A 19 -11.21 0.78 3.79
CA THR A 19 -12.40 1.60 3.48
C THR A 19 -12.78 1.51 2.00
N PHE A 20 -11.79 1.71 1.12
CA PHE A 20 -12.01 1.64 -0.33
C PHE A 20 -11.86 0.24 -0.87
N ASN A 21 -11.40 -0.68 -0.01
CA ASN A 21 -11.30 -2.09 -0.30
C ASN A 21 -10.42 -2.34 -1.53
N VAL A 22 -9.27 -1.69 -1.57
CA VAL A 22 -8.28 -1.75 -2.65
C VAL A 22 -6.88 -1.80 -2.02
N PRO A 23 -5.91 -2.53 -2.61
CA PRO A 23 -4.54 -2.47 -2.13
C PRO A 23 -4.00 -1.03 -2.22
N VAL A 24 -3.23 -0.63 -1.22
CA VAL A 24 -2.49 0.64 -1.22
C VAL A 24 -1.01 0.34 -1.17
N VAL A 25 -0.26 0.93 -2.09
CA VAL A 25 1.21 0.85 -2.14
C VAL A 25 1.75 2.24 -1.90
N ILE A 26 2.71 2.37 -1.00
CA ILE A 26 3.41 3.64 -0.79
C ILE A 26 4.91 3.40 -0.98
N PHE A 27 5.48 4.04 -1.99
CA PHE A 27 6.93 4.03 -2.23
C PHE A 27 7.61 5.07 -1.34
N GLY A 28 8.61 4.62 -0.59
CA GLY A 28 9.47 5.48 0.23
C GLY A 28 10.70 5.97 -0.53
N ALA A 29 11.68 6.49 0.24
CA ALA A 29 12.98 6.88 -0.31
C ALA A 29 13.76 5.69 -0.89
N ASP A 30 13.50 4.49 -0.38
CA ASP A 30 14.08 3.22 -0.82
C ASP A 30 13.07 2.06 -0.68
N SER A 31 13.51 0.86 -1.04
CA SER A 31 12.70 -0.36 -0.95
C SER A 31 12.33 -0.75 0.48
N ASN A 32 13.13 -0.40 1.49
CA ASN A 32 12.87 -0.71 2.89
C ASN A 32 11.84 0.24 3.50
N ALA A 33 11.78 1.48 2.99
CA ALA A 33 10.78 2.47 3.35
C ALA A 33 9.47 2.35 2.54
N SER A 34 9.42 1.42 1.58
CA SER A 34 8.25 1.17 0.76
C SER A 34 7.35 0.12 1.40
N LEU A 35 6.04 0.38 1.46
CA LEU A 35 5.09 -0.45 2.17
C LEU A 35 3.86 -0.78 1.34
N LEU A 36 3.37 -2.00 1.53
CA LEU A 36 2.12 -2.51 0.97
C LEU A 36 1.08 -2.73 2.08
N PHE A 37 -0.15 -2.29 1.80
CA PHE A 37 -1.32 -2.42 2.67
C PHE A 37 -2.45 -3.14 1.94
N LEU A 38 -3.02 -4.16 2.58
CA LEU A 38 -4.06 -5.01 2.00
C LEU A 38 -5.37 -4.87 2.78
N PRO A 39 -6.53 -4.86 2.09
CA PRO A 39 -7.81 -4.75 2.76
C PRO A 39 -8.15 -6.05 3.50
N PHE A 40 -8.30 -6.01 4.82
CA PHE A 40 -8.61 -7.18 5.64
C PHE A 40 -10.03 -7.69 5.43
N GLY A 41 -10.95 -6.82 5.01
CA GLY A 41 -12.36 -7.13 4.80
C GLY A 41 -12.68 -7.98 3.56
N GLN A 42 -11.70 -8.29 2.71
CA GLN A 42 -11.91 -9.07 1.50
C GLN A 42 -11.16 -10.40 1.45
N LYS A 43 -11.81 -11.39 0.85
CA LYS A 43 -11.15 -12.65 0.50
C LYS A 43 -10.07 -12.38 -0.56
N PRO A 44 -8.88 -12.98 -0.42
CA PRO A 44 -7.88 -13.00 -1.47
C PRO A 44 -8.51 -13.53 -2.78
N GLY A 45 -8.35 -12.80 -3.88
CA GLY A 45 -8.77 -13.30 -5.21
C GLY A 45 -9.44 -12.29 -6.14
N LEU A 46 -10.03 -11.19 -5.65
CA LEU A 46 -10.46 -10.10 -6.54
C LEU A 46 -9.29 -9.17 -6.83
N ARG A 47 -8.69 -9.30 -8.02
CA ARG A 47 -7.69 -8.35 -8.52
C ARG A 47 -8.31 -6.97 -8.62
N ARG A 48 -7.91 -6.05 -7.74
CA ARG A 48 -8.26 -4.63 -7.80
C ARG A 48 -7.00 -3.82 -8.08
N LYS A 49 -7.13 -2.81 -8.93
CA LYS A 49 -6.03 -1.90 -9.24
C LYS A 49 -5.59 -1.21 -7.93
N PRO A 50 -4.30 -1.26 -7.59
CA PRO A 50 -3.82 -0.60 -6.38
C PRO A 50 -3.91 0.91 -6.50
N VAL A 51 -4.06 1.58 -5.36
CA VAL A 51 -3.68 2.99 -5.25
C VAL A 51 -2.18 3.03 -5.00
N VAL A 52 -1.43 3.73 -5.85
CA VAL A 52 0.01 3.85 -5.68
C VAL A 52 0.39 5.28 -5.37
N LEU A 53 1.10 5.42 -4.26
CA LEU A 53 1.53 6.68 -3.69
C LEU A 53 3.06 6.68 -3.56
N GLN A 54 3.64 7.87 -3.45
CA GLN A 54 5.04 8.04 -3.09
C GLN A 54 5.20 9.14 -2.06
N TRP A 55 6.06 8.87 -1.07
CA TRP A 55 6.56 9.85 -0.13
C TRP A 55 7.61 10.73 -0.81
N HIS A 56 7.32 12.02 -0.93
CA HIS A 56 8.25 13.03 -1.41
C HIS A 56 8.71 13.90 -0.24
N GLU A 57 10.02 14.01 -0.06
CA GLU A 57 10.66 14.93 0.91
C GLU A 57 10.04 14.87 2.32
N SER A 58 9.77 13.65 2.79
CA SER A 58 9.29 13.28 4.14
C SER A 58 7.89 13.78 4.54
N ASN A 59 7.23 14.57 3.71
CA ASN A 59 6.12 15.43 4.14
C ASN A 59 4.99 15.55 3.12
N HIS A 60 5.21 15.08 1.89
CA HIS A 60 4.22 15.14 0.83
C HIS A 60 3.96 13.76 0.25
N ILE A 61 2.70 13.49 -0.09
CA ILE A 61 2.29 12.27 -0.79
C ILE A 61 1.87 12.66 -2.20
N VAL A 62 2.40 11.98 -3.20
CA VAL A 62 1.98 12.12 -4.59
C VAL A 62 1.34 10.83 -5.10
N LEU A 63 0.30 10.97 -5.93
CA LEU A 63 -0.30 9.84 -6.65
C LEU A 63 0.56 9.46 -7.84
N ILE A 64 0.97 8.20 -7.92
CA ILE A 64 1.71 7.66 -9.06
C ILE A 64 0.74 6.99 -10.04
N LYS A 65 0.88 7.34 -11.32
CA LYS A 65 0.26 6.64 -12.43
C LYS A 65 1.34 6.00 -13.28
N PHE A 66 1.30 4.68 -13.43
CA PHE A 66 2.21 3.97 -14.29
C PHE A 66 1.86 4.20 -15.76
N LYS A 67 2.90 4.33 -16.59
CA LYS A 67 2.73 4.25 -18.04
C LYS A 67 2.27 2.83 -18.41
N PRO A 68 1.54 2.66 -19.52
CA PRO A 68 1.20 1.33 -20.03
C PRO A 68 2.46 0.45 -20.17
N ASN A 69 2.34 -0.84 -19.83
CA ASN A 69 3.41 -1.84 -19.88
C ASN A 69 4.63 -1.56 -18.99
N LYS A 70 4.52 -0.67 -18.00
CA LYS A 70 5.54 -0.47 -16.97
C LYS A 70 5.06 -1.07 -15.65
N SER A 71 5.89 -1.94 -15.09
CA SER A 71 5.70 -2.51 -13.76
C SER A 71 6.75 -2.03 -12.78
N ALA A 72 6.38 -2.07 -11.50
CA ALA A 72 7.29 -1.92 -10.38
C ALA A 72 7.28 -3.21 -9.56
N GLU A 73 8.35 -3.43 -8.81
CA GLU A 73 8.37 -4.48 -7.81
C GLU A 73 7.38 -4.15 -6.69
N VAL A 74 6.75 -5.20 -6.17
CA VAL A 74 5.80 -5.10 -5.07
C VAL A 74 6.58 -4.91 -3.76
N PRO A 75 6.34 -3.83 -3.01
CA PRO A 75 6.98 -3.65 -1.71
C PRO A 75 6.57 -4.72 -0.70
N SER A 76 7.34 -4.83 0.38
CA SER A 76 6.99 -5.71 1.49
C SER A 76 5.69 -5.26 2.17
N LEU A 77 4.98 -6.23 2.72
CA LEU A 77 3.85 -5.95 3.62
C LEU A 77 4.35 -5.15 4.82
N ASN A 78 3.53 -4.19 5.28
CA ASN A 78 3.81 -3.53 6.54
C ASN A 78 3.99 -4.59 7.66
N PRO A 79 5.14 -4.61 8.36
CA PRO A 79 5.44 -5.58 9.41
C PRO A 79 4.37 -5.69 10.49
N GLN A 80 3.69 -4.58 10.80
CA GLN A 80 2.62 -4.52 11.80
C GLN A 80 1.42 -5.39 11.45
N TYR A 81 1.19 -5.64 10.15
CA TYR A 81 0.01 -6.35 9.65
C TYR A 81 0.31 -7.75 9.10
N ILE A 82 1.56 -8.21 9.16
CA ILE A 82 1.94 -9.54 8.64
C ILE A 82 1.12 -10.66 9.30
N SER A 83 0.91 -10.59 10.62
CA SER A 83 0.20 -11.63 11.38
C SER A 83 -1.26 -11.77 10.94
N ILE A 84 -1.96 -10.66 10.75
CA ILE A 84 -3.36 -10.65 10.28
C ILE A 84 -3.44 -11.06 8.81
N CYS A 85 -2.49 -10.62 7.97
CA CYS A 85 -2.42 -11.03 6.57
C CYS A 85 -2.24 -12.55 6.43
N ASN A 86 -1.35 -13.14 7.23
CA ASN A 86 -1.14 -14.59 7.26
C ASN A 86 -2.39 -15.33 7.72
N ARG A 87 -3.08 -14.83 8.76
CA ARG A 87 -4.33 -15.43 9.25
C ARG A 87 -5.43 -15.43 8.19
N LEU A 88 -5.45 -14.41 7.34
CA LEU A 88 -6.45 -14.24 6.28
C LEU A 88 -6.06 -14.91 4.95
N GLY A 89 -4.88 -15.54 4.88
CA GLY A 89 -4.42 -16.27 3.69
C GLY A 89 -3.99 -15.37 2.53
N PHE A 90 -3.53 -14.15 2.82
CA PHE A 90 -2.96 -13.30 1.78
C PHE A 90 -1.60 -13.84 1.30
N SER A 91 -1.47 -14.04 -0.02
CA SER A 91 -0.19 -14.26 -0.71
C SER A 91 0.22 -12.99 -1.49
N THR A 92 1.53 -12.75 -1.60
CA THR A 92 2.08 -11.71 -2.50
C THR A 92 1.79 -12.01 -3.97
N ASP A 93 1.47 -13.25 -4.34
CA ASP A 93 1.16 -13.65 -5.72
C ASP A 93 -0.18 -13.10 -6.24
N TRP A 94 -1.05 -12.66 -5.33
CA TRP A 94 -2.33 -12.00 -5.68
C TRP A 94 -2.13 -10.60 -6.27
N LEU A 95 -0.91 -10.07 -6.15
CA LEU A 95 -0.52 -8.73 -6.51
C LEU A 95 0.23 -8.74 -7.84
N THR A 96 -0.49 -9.03 -8.91
CA THR A 96 -0.07 -8.58 -10.26
C THR A 96 -0.33 -7.07 -10.32
N LEU A 97 0.49 -6.31 -9.60
CA LEU A 97 0.16 -4.90 -9.33
C LEU A 97 0.27 -4.01 -10.56
N PHE A 98 0.82 -4.48 -11.70
CA PHE A 98 1.20 -3.59 -12.79
C PHE A 98 1.19 -4.21 -14.20
N THR A 99 0.21 -5.06 -14.52
CA THR A 99 -0.07 -5.43 -15.91
C THR A 99 -1.39 -4.83 -16.37
#